data_AF-A0A428XQW3-F1
#
_entry.id   AF-A0A428XQW3-F1
#
_cell.length_a   1.000
_cell.length_b   1.000
_cell.length_c   1.000
_cell.angle_alpha   90.00
_cell.angle_beta   90.00
_cell.angle_gamma   90.00
#
_symmetry.space_group_name_H-M   'P 1'
#
loop_
_entity.id
_entity.type
_entity.pdbx_description
1 polymer ?
#
loop_
_entity_poly.entity_id
_entity_poly.type
_entity_poly.pdbx_seq_one_letter_code
_entity_poly.pdbx_strand_id
1 'polypeptide(L)'
;MTANGNITRAHITARDSQTLREILKEHRLPVGGPFRRGQSGETGIDVYANPDQMRTLRSLPVEMTIIADETEVGEARRAEIADEQLYREPGTLPKGLGKLTGGAK
;
A
#
# COMPACT_ATOMS: atom_id res chain seq x y z
N MET A 1 -1.54 7.47 -19.97
CA MET A 1 -0.78 8.34 -19.04
C MET A 1 -0.74 7.62 -17.70
N THR A 2 0.39 7.02 -17.37
CA THR A 2 0.62 6.39 -16.06
C THR A 2 0.65 7.50 -15.02
N ALA A 3 -0.44 7.64 -14.27
CA ALA A 3 -0.51 8.61 -13.19
C ALA A 3 0.53 8.21 -12.13
N ASN A 4 1.66 8.92 -12.09
CA ASN A 4 2.42 9.14 -10.86
C ASN A 4 1.56 10.02 -9.94
N GLY A 5 0.37 9.52 -9.59
CA GLY A 5 -0.61 10.22 -8.77
C GLY A 5 -0.34 9.86 -7.33
N ASN A 6 -0.28 10.89 -6.48
CA ASN A 6 0.04 10.76 -5.07
C ASN A 6 -0.69 9.57 -4.43
N ILE A 7 0.07 8.68 -3.79
CA ILE A 7 -0.50 7.53 -3.09
C ILE A 7 -0.75 7.96 -1.65
N THR A 8 -2.02 7.95 -1.25
CA THR A 8 -2.43 8.23 0.12
C THR A 8 -2.62 6.92 0.88
N ARG A 9 -2.07 6.83 2.08
CA ARG A 9 -2.43 5.77 3.02
C ARG A 9 -3.60 6.21 3.87
N ALA A 10 -4.64 5.40 3.89
CA ALA A 10 -5.83 5.62 4.70
C ALA A 10 -6.17 4.37 5.51
N HIS A 11 -6.65 4.54 6.72
CA HIS A 11 -7.34 3.48 7.46
C HIS A 11 -8.80 3.47 7.03
N ILE A 12 -9.31 2.32 6.61
CA ILE A 12 -10.74 2.14 6.36
C ILE A 12 -11.31 1.15 7.37
N THR A 13 -12.49 1.46 7.90
CA THR A 13 -13.25 0.60 8.82
C THR A 13 -14.61 0.31 8.22
N ALA A 14 -14.99 -0.96 8.18
CA ALA A 14 -16.33 -1.40 7.81
C ALA A 14 -17.04 -2.02 9.01
N ARG A 15 -18.37 -2.05 8.95
CA ARG A 15 -19.24 -2.65 9.99
C ARG A 15 -18.90 -4.12 10.26
N ASP A 16 -18.41 -4.84 9.26
CA ASP A 16 -18.10 -6.26 9.34
C ASP A 16 -17.00 -6.66 8.34
N SER A 17 -16.37 -7.80 8.62
CA SER A 17 -15.24 -8.29 7.81
C SER A 17 -15.61 -8.74 6.39
N GLN A 18 -16.87 -9.11 6.14
CA GLN A 18 -17.33 -9.52 4.81
C GLN A 18 -17.46 -8.30 3.91
N THR A 19 -18.13 -7.25 4.38
CA THR A 19 -18.25 -5.97 3.68
C THR A 19 -16.88 -5.41 3.31
N LEU A 20 -15.92 -5.44 4.25
CA LEU A 20 -14.55 -4.98 3.98
C LEU A 20 -13.86 -5.82 2.89
N ARG A 21 -14.02 -7.16 2.92
CA ARG A 21 -13.43 -8.04 1.91
C ARG A 21 -14.01 -7.83 0.53
N GLU A 22 -15.30 -7.59 0.42
CA GLU A 22 -15.98 -7.33 -0.86
C GLU A 22 -15.45 -6.04 -1.49
N ILE A 23 -15.35 -4.95 -0.71
CA ILE A 23 -14.78 -3.66 -1.15
C ILE A 23 -13.34 -3.83 -1.65
N LEU A 24 -12.49 -4.51 -0.88
CA LEU A 24 -11.09 -4.73 -1.27
C LEU A 24 -10.97 -5.54 -2.56
N LYS A 25 -11.83 -6.55 -2.74
CA LYS A 25 -11.83 -7.40 -3.93
C LYS A 25 -12.33 -6.67 -5.17
N GLU A 26 -13.40 -5.88 -5.04
CA GLU A 26 -14.01 -5.12 -6.12
C GLU A 26 -13.08 -4.02 -6.63
N HIS A 27 -12.49 -3.24 -5.72
CA HIS A 27 -11.66 -2.10 -6.08
C HIS A 27 -10.16 -2.41 -6.21
N ARG A 28 -9.76 -3.67 -5.95
CA ARG A 28 -8.37 -4.16 -6.04
C ARG A 28 -7.37 -3.25 -5.32
N LEU A 29 -7.72 -2.83 -4.11
CA LEU A 29 -6.91 -1.89 -3.33
C LEU A 29 -5.67 -2.59 -2.75
N PRO A 30 -4.47 -1.99 -2.88
CA PRO A 30 -3.30 -2.40 -2.12
C PRO A 30 -3.54 -2.19 -0.61
N VAL A 31 -3.23 -3.20 0.19
CA VAL A 31 -3.44 -3.19 1.65
C VAL A 31 -2.12 -3.19 2.42
N GLY A 32 -2.11 -2.49 3.55
CA GLY A 32 -1.02 -2.45 4.51
C GLY A 32 -1.36 -3.20 5.80
N GLY A 33 -0.65 -4.31 6.05
CA GLY A 33 -0.72 -5.02 7.33
C GLY A 33 -2.00 -5.83 7.55
N PRO A 34 -2.18 -6.38 8.77
CA PRO A 34 -3.30 -7.26 9.10
C PRO A 34 -4.59 -6.48 9.38
N PHE A 35 -5.73 -7.16 9.18
CA PHE A 35 -7.03 -6.67 9.63
C PHE A 35 -7.03 -6.42 11.14
N ARG A 36 -7.50 -5.23 11.54
CA ARG A 36 -7.76 -4.88 12.93
C ARG A 36 -9.24 -5.06 13.22
N ARG A 37 -9.59 -5.81 14.27
CA ARG A 37 -10.98 -5.94 14.72
C ARG A 37 -11.25 -4.98 15.86
N GLY A 38 -12.30 -4.19 15.75
CA GLY A 38 -12.85 -3.39 16.83
C GLY A 38 -13.61 -4.26 17.83
N GLN A 39 -13.84 -3.72 19.03
CA GLN A 39 -14.58 -4.43 20.08
C GLN A 39 -16.05 -4.70 19.71
N SER A 40 -16.61 -3.88 18.83
CA SER A 40 -18.01 -3.96 18.37
C SER A 40 -18.22 -4.84 17.13
N GLY A 41 -17.21 -5.60 16.69
CA GLY A 41 -17.28 -6.46 15.50
C GLY A 41 -16.88 -5.77 14.19
N GLU A 42 -16.63 -4.46 14.24
CA GLU A 42 -16.07 -3.70 13.13
C GLU A 42 -14.70 -4.24 12.73
N THR A 43 -14.36 -4.10 11.46
CA THR A 43 -13.05 -4.52 10.93
C THR A 43 -12.46 -3.38 10.13
N GLY A 44 -11.20 -3.04 10.42
CA GLY A 44 -10.45 -2.03 9.69
C GLY A 44 -9.11 -2.53 9.14
N ILE A 45 -8.58 -1.82 8.14
CA ILE A 45 -7.30 -2.11 7.48
C ILE A 45 -6.73 -0.84 6.86
N ASP A 46 -5.40 -0.75 6.77
CA ASP A 46 -4.75 0.32 6.04
C ASP A 46 -4.78 -0.01 4.53
N VAL A 47 -5.13 0.97 3.70
CA VAL A 47 -5.13 0.88 2.24
C VAL A 47 -4.29 1.99 1.63
N TYR A 48 -3.69 1.71 0.48
CA TYR A 48 -2.97 2.68 -0.32
C TYR A 48 -3.78 2.97 -1.57
N ALA A 49 -4.20 4.22 -1.74
CA ALA A 49 -5.11 4.60 -2.81
C ALA A 49 -4.64 5.87 -3.50
N ASN A 50 -4.81 5.93 -4.82
CA ASN A 50 -4.64 7.16 -5.59
C ASN A 50 -5.86 8.09 -5.40
N PRO A 51 -5.82 9.33 -5.91
CA PRO A 51 -6.92 10.29 -5.69
C PRO A 51 -8.29 9.81 -6.19
N ASP A 52 -8.35 9.07 -7.30
CA ASP A 52 -9.61 8.54 -7.84
C ASP A 52 -10.17 7.42 -6.97
N GLN A 53 -9.31 6.50 -6.51
CA GLN A 53 -9.67 5.46 -5.57
C GLN A 53 -10.12 6.02 -4.22
N MET A 54 -9.48 7.10 -3.74
CA MET A 54 -9.88 7.81 -2.53
C MET A 54 -11.27 8.43 -2.67
N ARG A 55 -11.64 8.95 -3.86
CA ARG A 55 -13.01 9.44 -4.13
C ARG A 55 -14.02 8.30 -4.10
N THR A 56 -13.69 7.16 -4.70
CA THR A 56 -14.55 5.97 -4.67
C THR A 56 -14.77 5.50 -3.23
N LEU A 57 -13.71 5.37 -2.43
CA LEU A 57 -13.81 4.97 -1.02
C LEU A 57 -14.71 5.88 -0.19
N ARG A 58 -14.70 7.21 -0.44
CA ARG A 58 -15.61 8.17 0.24
C ARG A 58 -17.09 7.96 -0.08
N SER A 59 -17.40 7.31 -1.20
CA SER A 59 -18.78 7.00 -1.59
C SER A 59 -19.28 5.67 -1.03
N LEU A 60 -18.39 4.87 -0.45
CA LEU A 60 -18.73 3.56 0.12
C LEU A 60 -19.17 3.69 1.58
N PRO A 61 -19.94 2.73 2.11
CA PRO A 61 -20.38 2.70 3.49
C PRO A 61 -19.23 2.25 4.44
N VAL A 62 -18.12 2.98 4.42
CA VAL A 62 -16.95 2.75 5.28
C VAL A 62 -16.54 4.05 5.95
N GLU A 63 -16.04 3.95 7.17
CA GLU A 63 -15.34 5.06 7.80
C GLU A 63 -13.91 5.11 7.27
N MET A 64 -13.43 6.29 6.92
CA MET A 64 -12.09 6.47 6.35
C MET A 64 -11.34 7.59 7.06
N THR A 65 -10.16 7.25 7.55
CA THR A 65 -9.23 8.19 8.19
C THR A 65 -7.93 8.24 7.39
N ILE A 66 -7.55 9.41 6.89
CA ILE A 66 -6.27 9.59 6.19
C ILE A 66 -5.14 9.51 7.20
N ILE A 67 -4.16 8.65 6.96
CA ILE A 67 -2.99 8.47 7.83
C ILE A 67 -1.83 9.35 7.33
N ALA A 68 -1.48 9.26 6.05
CA ALA A 68 -0.36 9.99 5.46
C ALA A 68 -0.46 10.10 3.93
N ASP A 69 0.13 11.15 3.36
CA ASP A 69 0.49 11.16 1.93
C ASP A 69 1.84 10.43 1.78
N GLU A 70 1.80 9.21 1.24
CA GLU A 70 2.98 8.35 1.11
C GLU A 70 3.82 8.74 -0.11
N THR A 71 3.39 9.72 -0.90
CA THR A 71 4.19 10.28 -2.01
C THR A 71 5.44 10.96 -1.47
N GLU A 72 5.30 11.75 -0.40
CA GLU A 72 6.41 12.44 0.26
C GLU A 72 7.33 11.45 0.98
N VAL A 73 6.76 10.43 1.65
CA VAL A 73 7.55 9.39 2.34
C VAL A 73 8.31 8.51 1.34
N GLY A 74 7.67 8.16 0.21
CA GLY A 74 8.27 7.39 -0.87
C GLY A 74 9.33 8.17 -1.66
N GLU A 75 9.24 9.50 -1.72
CA GLU A 75 10.28 10.35 -2.28
C GLU A 75 11.43 10.58 -1.31
N ALA A 76 11.16 10.83 -0.03
CA ALA A 76 12.20 10.96 1.01
C ALA A 76 13.05 9.68 1.09
N ARG A 77 12.41 8.50 1.09
CA ARG A 77 13.12 7.22 1.09
C ARG A 77 13.88 6.96 -0.21
N ARG A 78 13.39 7.45 -1.36
CA ARG A 78 14.11 7.38 -2.64
C ARG A 78 15.30 8.33 -2.67
N ALA A 79 15.19 9.50 -2.07
CA ALA A 79 16.30 10.45 -1.92
C ALA A 79 17.39 9.87 -1.00
N GLU A 80 17.02 9.24 0.11
CA GLU A 80 17.96 8.50 0.97
C GLU A 80 18.67 7.36 0.21
N ILE A 81 17.93 6.58 -0.60
CA ILE A 81 18.52 5.52 -1.45
C ILE A 81 19.40 6.09 -2.58
N ALA A 82 19.13 7.30 -3.07
CA ALA A 82 19.92 7.95 -4.11
C ALA A 82 21.24 8.55 -3.57
N ASP A 83 21.25 8.97 -2.30
CA ASP A 83 22.46 9.46 -1.61
C ASP A 83 23.38 8.30 -1.22
N GLU A 84 22.82 7.12 -0.93
CA GLU A 84 23.59 5.89 -0.83
C GLU A 84 24.01 5.42 -2.23
N GLN A 85 25.30 5.54 -2.56
CA GLN A 85 25.91 5.03 -3.80
C GLN A 85 25.90 3.49 -3.93
N LEU A 86 24.76 2.84 -3.72
CA LEU A 86 24.53 1.39 -3.74
C LEU A 86 24.76 0.71 -5.10
N TYR A 87 25.05 1.50 -6.14
CA TYR A 87 25.32 1.00 -7.49
C TYR A 87 26.69 1.43 -8.05
N ARG A 88 27.63 1.91 -7.23
CA ARG A 88 28.95 2.34 -7.73
C ARG A 88 29.96 1.23 -7.97
N GLU A 89 29.56 -0.04 -7.96
CA GLU A 89 30.40 -1.14 -8.48
C GLU A 89 29.55 -2.17 -9.23
N PRO A 90 29.82 -2.43 -10.52
CA PRO A 90 29.14 -3.50 -11.25
C PRO A 90 29.63 -4.85 -10.72
N GLY A 91 28.86 -5.47 -9.83
CA GLY A 91 29.12 -6.86 -9.42
C GLY A 91 28.72 -7.25 -8.00
N THR A 92 28.39 -6.31 -7.12
CA THR A 92 28.12 -6.64 -5.71
C THR A 92 26.64 -6.45 -5.37
N LEU A 93 25.83 -7.45 -5.68
CA LEU A 93 24.46 -7.54 -5.15
C LEU A 93 24.52 -7.76 -3.62
N PRO A 94 23.66 -7.10 -2.82
CA PRO A 94 23.56 -7.35 -1.38
C PRO A 94 23.20 -8.81 -1.09
N LYS A 95 23.92 -9.45 -0.16
CA LYS A 95 23.65 -10.82 0.30
C LYS A 95 22.34 -10.87 1.08
N GLY A 96 21.22 -10.98 0.37
CA GLY A 96 19.89 -11.05 0.98
C GLY A 96 18.75 -11.40 0.03
N LEU A 97 18.98 -11.52 -1.27
CA LEU A 97 18.00 -12.09 -2.20
C LEU A 97 18.17 -13.62 -2.22
N GLY A 98 17.31 -14.30 -1.47
CA GLY A 98 17.15 -15.75 -1.57
C GLY A 98 17.01 -16.17 -3.03
N LYS A 99 17.68 -17.26 -3.38
CA LYS A 99 17.71 -17.89 -4.70
C LYS A 99 16.35 -17.76 -5.41
N LEU A 100 16.33 -17.03 -6.52
CA LEU A 100 15.34 -17.26 -7.58
C LEU A 100 15.58 -18.69 -8.09
N THR A 101 14.86 -19.64 -7.53
CA THR A 101 14.79 -21.00 -8.04
C THR A 101 14.03 -20.99 -9.36
N GLY A 102 14.77 -21.17 -10.46
CA GLY A 102 14.40 -22.05 -11.57
C GLY A 102 13.45 -21.50 -12.62
N GLY A 103 13.91 -21.53 -13.87
CA GLY A 103 13.01 -21.68 -15.02
C GLY A 103 13.55 -21.24 -16.37
N ALA A 104 14.29 -22.15 -17.03
CA ALA A 104 14.41 -22.38 -18.49
C ALA A 104 14.74 -21.19 -19.42
N LYS A 105 15.67 -21.28 -20.37
CA LYS A 105 16.13 -22.43 -21.17
C LYS A 105 17.51 -22.11 -21.77
#